data_AF-A0A541BM08-F1
#
_entry.id   AF-A0A541BM08-F1
#
_cell.length_a   1.000
_cell.length_b   1.000
_cell.length_c   1.000
_cell.angle_alpha   90.00
_cell.angle_beta   90.00
_cell.angle_gamma   90.00
#
_symmetry.space_group_name_H-M   'P 1'
#
loop_
_entity.id
_entity.type
_entity.pdbx_description
1 polymer ?
#
loop_
_entity_poly.entity_id
_entity_poly.type
_entity_poly.pdbx_seq_one_letter_code
_entity_poly.pdbx_strand_id
1 'polypeptide(L)'
;MTENPARQTDQDWAGAVPVGRPVAWSNRQGSSQVGAESGGLMAATRQDLSVPSRSRSARVGRRRLEAVRGHLSERDWAILATVAAHRFVTTAQLEAFHFAGHASQMSGARVCRRVLERLRRERVLGTLERRVGGIRAGSASYVWHVDAVGDRLLRDAEPRRTRRRRYEPSLHFLRHTLAVVDTHLSLLRLSRDGRVELIQVDAEPACHRRYPGLGGGTITLKSDLFAVTVSGEFEDSWFIEVDLATESLPRLVAKCQEYEAYRRSGVEEAARGVFPIVVWTIETERRREALLAAIATDANLRSDLYRVIAPDQLGALVSGGAS
;
A
#
# COMPACT_ATOMS: atom_id res chain seq x y z
N MET A 1 1.85 5.66 -60.61
CA MET A 1 0.76 5.10 -61.43
C MET A 1 0.68 3.63 -61.09
N THR A 2 -0.54 3.16 -60.77
CA THR A 2 -1.05 1.77 -60.84
C THR A 2 -0.30 0.69 -60.05
N GLU A 3 -0.89 -0.24 -59.31
CA GLU A 3 -2.25 -0.56 -58.85
C GLU A 3 -2.03 -1.83 -58.00
N ASN A 4 -2.80 -2.02 -56.93
CA ASN A 4 -2.93 -3.32 -56.27
C ASN A 4 -3.90 -4.18 -57.09
N PRO A 5 -3.77 -5.52 -57.13
CA PRO A 5 -4.90 -6.26 -56.57
C PRO A 5 -4.55 -7.57 -55.82
N ALA A 6 -5.47 -7.86 -54.91
CA ALA A 6 -5.62 -9.06 -54.11
C ALA A 6 -6.07 -10.32 -54.89
N ARG A 7 -5.91 -11.49 -54.25
CA ARG A 7 -6.84 -12.65 -54.09
C ARG A 7 -6.00 -13.92 -53.92
N GLN A 8 -5.98 -14.57 -52.74
CA GLN A 8 -7.01 -15.43 -52.14
C GLN A 8 -7.14 -16.80 -52.84
N THR A 9 -6.73 -17.85 -52.13
CA THR A 9 -7.24 -19.22 -52.29
C THR A 9 -7.53 -19.77 -50.90
N ASP A 10 -8.82 -20.00 -50.67
CA ASP A 10 -9.39 -20.84 -49.62
C ASP A 10 -8.94 -22.30 -49.80
N GLN A 11 -8.80 -23.02 -48.69
CA GLN A 11 -9.30 -24.40 -48.65
C GLN A 11 -9.72 -24.82 -47.24
N ASP A 12 -10.95 -25.33 -47.22
CA ASP A 12 -11.79 -25.73 -46.10
C ASP A 12 -11.28 -26.95 -45.32
N TRP A 13 -11.63 -27.00 -44.02
CA TRP A 13 -12.38 -28.14 -43.49
C TRP A 13 -13.25 -27.72 -42.30
N ALA A 14 -14.51 -28.16 -42.36
CA ALA A 14 -15.62 -27.77 -41.52
C ALA A 14 -15.79 -28.63 -40.25
N GLY A 15 -16.44 -28.05 -39.24
CA GLY A 15 -17.47 -28.75 -38.46
C GLY A 15 -17.21 -28.94 -36.97
N ALA A 16 -17.76 -28.05 -36.14
CA ALA A 16 -18.83 -28.34 -35.16
C ALA A 16 -19.03 -27.17 -34.17
N VAL A 17 -20.29 -26.83 -33.90
CA VAL A 17 -20.81 -25.61 -33.24
C VAL A 17 -21.09 -25.84 -31.72
N PRO A 18 -21.62 -24.89 -30.90
CA PRO A 18 -21.01 -24.45 -29.64
C PRO A 18 -21.90 -24.68 -28.39
N VAL A 19 -21.36 -24.57 -27.18
CA VAL A 19 -22.19 -24.48 -25.95
C VAL A 19 -21.54 -23.58 -24.89
N GLY A 20 -22.33 -22.63 -24.35
CA GLY A 20 -22.18 -22.14 -22.97
C GLY A 20 -22.01 -20.63 -22.78
N ARG A 21 -23.13 -19.90 -22.69
CA ARG A 21 -23.25 -18.48 -22.28
C ARG A 21 -23.45 -18.32 -20.75
N PRO A 22 -23.35 -17.10 -20.18
CA PRO A 22 -23.06 -16.85 -18.76
C PRO A 22 -24.30 -16.86 -17.86
N VAL A 23 -24.11 -17.15 -16.56
CA VAL A 23 -25.18 -17.14 -15.55
C VAL A 23 -25.18 -15.81 -14.79
N ALA A 24 -26.30 -15.11 -14.89
CA ALA A 24 -26.68 -13.94 -14.11
C ALA A 24 -27.23 -14.35 -12.73
N TRP A 25 -26.94 -13.54 -11.71
CA TRP A 25 -27.51 -13.68 -10.37
C TRP A 25 -28.90 -13.04 -10.34
N SER A 26 -29.91 -13.85 -10.04
CA SER A 26 -31.31 -13.41 -9.87
C SER A 26 -31.61 -13.03 -8.42
N ASN A 27 -32.26 -11.87 -8.29
CA ASN A 27 -32.97 -11.42 -7.09
C ASN A 27 -34.13 -12.36 -6.78
N ARG A 28 -34.34 -12.72 -5.51
CA ARG A 28 -35.63 -13.23 -5.06
C ARG A 28 -35.93 -12.77 -3.63
N GLN A 29 -36.93 -11.89 -3.53
CA GLN A 29 -37.67 -11.57 -2.31
C GLN A 29 -38.50 -12.79 -1.88
N GLY A 30 -38.64 -12.96 -0.57
CA GLY A 30 -39.57 -13.89 0.07
C GLY A 30 -39.79 -13.46 1.51
N SER A 31 -40.97 -12.90 1.77
CA SER A 31 -41.48 -12.47 3.09
C SER A 31 -42.21 -13.63 3.76
N SER A 32 -42.10 -13.76 5.09
CA SER A 32 -43.19 -14.23 5.95
C SER A 32 -43.01 -13.75 7.40
N GLN A 33 -44.13 -13.36 8.00
CA GLN A 33 -44.27 -12.81 9.34
C GLN A 33 -44.49 -13.90 10.41
N VAL A 34 -44.14 -13.54 11.65
CA VAL A 34 -44.68 -13.84 13.01
C VAL A 34 -45.13 -15.26 13.42
N GLY A 35 -44.68 -15.64 14.62
CA GLY A 35 -45.28 -16.66 15.48
C GLY A 35 -44.57 -16.68 16.84
N ALA A 36 -45.31 -16.37 17.91
CA ALA A 36 -44.85 -16.25 19.28
C ALA A 36 -44.95 -17.59 20.06
N GLU A 37 -44.35 -17.56 21.25
CA GLU A 37 -44.63 -18.37 22.46
C GLU A 37 -43.84 -19.66 22.76
N SER A 38 -43.02 -19.52 23.81
CA SER A 38 -43.10 -20.24 25.10
C SER A 38 -42.91 -21.76 25.14
N GLY A 39 -41.82 -22.19 25.79
CA GLY A 39 -41.65 -23.55 26.31
C GLY A 39 -40.28 -23.74 26.96
N GLY A 40 -40.17 -23.45 28.26
CA GLY A 40 -38.98 -23.77 29.04
C GLY A 40 -38.95 -25.23 29.47
N LEU A 41 -37.75 -25.81 29.65
CA LEU A 41 -37.46 -26.79 30.71
C LEU A 41 -35.94 -27.04 30.84
N MET A 42 -35.47 -26.92 32.09
CA MET A 42 -34.39 -27.67 32.77
C MET A 42 -32.92 -27.56 32.32
N ALA A 43 -32.19 -26.80 33.14
CA ALA A 43 -30.90 -27.09 33.79
C ALA A 43 -29.94 -28.14 33.19
N ALA A 44 -28.75 -27.66 32.81
CA ALA A 44 -27.51 -28.43 32.90
C ALA A 44 -26.43 -27.59 33.60
N THR A 45 -25.88 -28.18 34.65
CA THR A 45 -24.90 -27.63 35.59
C THR A 45 -23.50 -27.52 34.95
N ARG A 46 -22.87 -26.35 35.14
CA ARG A 46 -21.41 -26.04 35.15
C ARG A 46 -20.50 -26.70 34.10
N GLN A 47 -19.92 -25.86 33.24
CA GLN A 47 -18.50 -26.00 32.85
C GLN A 47 -17.91 -24.60 32.55
N ASP A 48 -17.05 -24.19 33.49
CA ASP A 48 -15.80 -23.46 33.27
C ASP A 48 -15.76 -22.36 32.18
N LEU A 49 -16.29 -21.18 32.54
CA LEU A 49 -15.96 -19.94 31.83
C LEU A 49 -14.51 -19.58 32.14
N SER A 50 -13.59 -20.15 31.35
CA SER A 50 -12.21 -19.71 31.27
C SER A 50 -12.17 -18.24 30.83
N VAL A 51 -12.12 -17.36 31.82
CA VAL A 51 -11.81 -15.93 31.63
C VAL A 51 -10.50 -15.86 30.84
N PRO A 52 -10.42 -15.16 29.70
CA PRO A 52 -9.17 -15.04 28.98
C PRO A 52 -8.16 -14.34 29.88
N SER A 53 -7.11 -15.08 30.27
CA SER A 53 -6.04 -14.54 31.10
C SER A 53 -5.43 -13.35 30.36
N ARG A 54 -5.67 -12.15 30.91
CA ARG A 54 -4.88 -10.97 30.56
C ARG A 54 -3.47 -11.26 31.05
N SER A 55 -2.66 -11.92 30.22
CA SER A 55 -1.23 -12.01 30.48
C SER A 55 -0.73 -10.57 30.57
N ARG A 56 -0.46 -10.13 31.80
CA ARG A 56 0.25 -8.87 32.07
C ARG A 56 1.59 -9.06 31.40
N SER A 57 1.73 -8.57 30.16
CA SER A 57 2.99 -8.63 29.44
C SER A 57 4.03 -7.97 30.35
N ALA A 58 4.91 -8.78 30.95
CA ALA A 58 5.98 -8.29 31.78
C ALA A 58 6.71 -7.24 30.94
N ARG A 59 6.68 -5.97 31.39
CA ARG A 59 7.35 -4.89 30.69
C ARG A 59 8.78 -5.35 30.48
N VAL A 60 9.20 -5.47 29.22
CA VAL A 60 10.58 -5.81 28.88
C VAL A 60 11.47 -4.83 29.64
N GLY A 61 12.24 -5.32 30.61
CA GLY A 61 13.09 -4.48 31.45
C GLY A 61 14.14 -3.78 30.61
N ARG A 62 14.66 -2.64 31.10
CA ARG A 62 15.68 -1.83 30.39
C ARG A 62 16.88 -2.66 29.93
N ARG A 63 17.38 -3.56 30.80
CA ARG A 63 18.47 -4.50 30.47
C ARG A 63 18.17 -5.40 29.27
N ARG A 64 16.95 -5.93 29.16
CA ARG A 64 16.54 -6.77 28.03
C ARG A 64 16.39 -5.95 26.75
N LEU A 65 15.94 -4.69 26.85
CA LEU A 65 15.87 -3.79 25.71
C LEU A 65 17.26 -3.43 25.18
N GLU A 66 18.20 -3.11 26.07
CA GLU A 66 19.62 -2.88 25.75
C GLU A 66 20.27 -4.13 25.13
N ALA A 67 19.98 -5.32 25.67
CA ALA A 67 20.46 -6.57 25.09
C ALA A 67 19.91 -6.82 23.68
N VAL A 68 18.61 -6.60 23.42
CA VAL A 68 18.07 -6.70 22.06
C VAL A 68 18.73 -5.67 21.15
N ARG A 69 18.85 -4.42 21.60
CA ARG A 69 19.47 -3.33 20.84
C ARG A 69 20.88 -3.68 20.38
N GLY A 70 21.70 -4.27 21.27
CA GLY A 70 23.09 -4.63 20.99
C GLY A 70 23.27 -5.80 20.02
N HIS A 71 22.23 -6.62 19.78
CA HIS A 71 22.28 -7.76 18.85
C HIS A 71 21.61 -7.49 17.50
N LEU A 72 20.93 -6.35 17.33
CA LEU A 72 20.33 -6.00 16.04
C LEU A 72 21.42 -5.58 15.06
N SER A 73 21.50 -6.31 13.95
CA SER A 73 22.34 -5.93 12.81
C SER A 73 21.80 -4.69 12.09
N GLU A 74 22.60 -4.08 11.22
CA GLU A 74 22.15 -2.98 10.36
C GLU A 74 20.93 -3.38 9.51
N ARG A 75 20.91 -4.60 8.99
CA ARG A 75 19.76 -5.14 8.26
C ARG A 75 18.52 -5.26 9.15
N ASP A 76 18.67 -5.62 10.41
CA ASP A 76 17.53 -5.71 11.34
C ASP A 76 16.93 -4.34 11.61
N TRP A 77 17.78 -3.32 11.77
CA TRP A 77 17.34 -1.93 11.89
C TRP A 77 16.67 -1.43 10.60
N ALA A 78 17.22 -1.76 9.43
CA ALA A 78 16.63 -1.40 8.14
C ALA A 78 15.25 -2.05 7.96
N ILE A 79 15.09 -3.33 8.32
CA ILE A 79 13.80 -4.03 8.33
C ILE A 79 12.82 -3.32 9.28
N LEU A 80 13.25 -3.03 10.52
CA LEU A 80 12.41 -2.35 11.51
C LEU A 80 11.97 -0.97 11.01
N ALA A 81 12.86 -0.20 10.39
CA ALA A 81 12.57 1.09 9.80
C ALA A 81 11.56 0.99 8.64
N THR A 82 11.72 0.03 7.72
CA THR A 82 10.75 -0.20 6.63
C THR A 82 9.36 -0.53 7.17
N VAL A 83 9.25 -1.45 8.13
CA VAL A 83 7.94 -1.82 8.72
C VAL A 83 7.35 -0.63 9.51
N ALA A 84 8.20 0.20 10.11
CA ALA A 84 7.78 1.40 10.82
C ALA A 84 7.25 2.49 9.88
N ALA A 85 7.87 2.69 8.72
CA ALA A 85 7.47 3.65 7.71
C ALA A 85 6.14 3.24 7.05
N HIS A 86 6.00 1.96 6.69
CA HIS A 86 4.86 1.46 5.93
C HIS A 86 3.73 0.88 6.77
N ARG A 87 3.87 0.83 8.10
CA ARG A 87 2.89 0.28 9.06
C ARG A 87 2.67 -1.24 9.00
N PHE A 88 2.49 -1.81 7.81
CA PHE A 88 2.26 -3.22 7.52
C PHE A 88 3.00 -3.63 6.25
N VAL A 89 3.69 -4.78 6.27
CA VAL A 89 4.50 -5.26 5.14
C VAL A 89 4.43 -6.78 5.07
N THR A 90 4.33 -7.38 3.87
CA THR A 90 4.37 -8.85 3.73
C THR A 90 5.78 -9.42 3.79
N THR A 91 5.90 -10.73 4.03
CA THR A 91 7.20 -11.44 3.91
C THR A 91 7.85 -11.23 2.54
N ALA A 92 7.08 -11.31 1.45
CA ALA A 92 7.60 -11.15 0.09
C ALA A 92 8.12 -9.73 -0.17
N GLN A 93 7.42 -8.72 0.35
CA GLN A 93 7.86 -7.33 0.27
C GLN A 93 9.14 -7.10 1.09
N LEU A 94 9.25 -7.64 2.31
CA LEU A 94 10.48 -7.53 3.11
C LEU A 94 11.67 -8.26 2.46
N GLU A 95 11.41 -9.40 1.82
CA GLU A 95 12.40 -10.09 1.00
C GLU A 95 12.88 -9.20 -0.15
N ALA A 96 11.94 -8.59 -0.88
CA ALA A 96 12.25 -7.66 -1.97
C ALA A 96 13.04 -6.43 -1.48
N PHE A 97 12.73 -5.85 -0.33
CA PHE A 97 13.48 -4.72 0.22
C PHE A 97 14.90 -5.12 0.64
N HIS A 98 15.06 -6.18 1.42
CA HIS A 98 16.28 -6.37 2.23
C HIS A 98 17.12 -7.60 1.85
N PHE A 99 16.61 -8.45 0.95
CA PHE A 99 17.23 -9.74 0.62
C PHE A 99 17.43 -9.96 -0.89
N ALA A 100 17.28 -8.92 -1.73
CA ALA A 100 17.43 -9.03 -3.18
C ALA A 100 18.85 -9.43 -3.67
N GLY A 101 19.90 -9.17 -2.88
CA GLY A 101 21.30 -9.41 -3.27
C GLY A 101 21.88 -10.80 -2.96
N HIS A 102 21.06 -11.83 -2.73
CA HIS A 102 21.56 -13.18 -2.41
C HIS A 102 21.89 -13.98 -3.67
N ALA A 103 22.86 -14.90 -3.57
CA ALA A 103 23.31 -15.76 -4.68
C ALA A 103 22.18 -16.56 -5.36
N SER A 104 21.09 -16.85 -4.65
CA SER A 104 19.85 -17.35 -5.24
C SER A 104 18.63 -16.80 -4.51
N GLN A 105 17.51 -16.65 -5.22
CA GLN A 105 16.22 -16.26 -4.63
C GLN A 105 15.83 -17.19 -3.47
N MET A 106 15.97 -18.51 -3.65
CA MET A 106 15.68 -19.47 -2.59
C MET A 106 16.52 -19.26 -1.33
N SER A 107 17.81 -18.94 -1.49
CA SER A 107 18.68 -18.65 -0.33
C SER A 107 18.27 -17.37 0.38
N GLY A 108 17.97 -16.29 -0.36
CA GLY A 108 17.46 -15.02 0.18
C GLY A 108 16.16 -15.22 0.94
N ALA A 109 15.21 -15.95 0.37
CA ALA A 109 13.92 -16.25 0.98
C ALA A 109 14.06 -17.06 2.29
N ARG A 110 15.01 -18.01 2.36
CA ARG A 110 15.30 -18.78 3.59
C ARG A 110 15.93 -17.91 4.67
N VAL A 111 16.91 -17.09 4.31
CA VAL A 111 17.56 -16.16 5.25
C VAL A 111 16.54 -15.14 5.77
N CYS A 112 15.73 -14.56 4.89
CA CYS A 112 14.64 -13.64 5.23
C CYS A 112 13.73 -14.24 6.31
N ARG A 113 13.15 -15.43 6.06
CA ARG A 113 12.27 -16.10 7.04
C ARG A 113 12.94 -16.32 8.40
N ARG A 114 14.21 -16.74 8.43
CA ARG A 114 14.96 -16.93 9.69
C ARG A 114 15.15 -15.61 10.45
N VAL A 115 15.49 -14.53 9.76
CA VAL A 115 15.64 -13.19 10.34
C VAL A 115 14.31 -12.71 10.91
N LEU A 116 13.23 -12.78 10.12
CA LEU A 116 11.91 -12.30 10.55
C LEU A 116 11.38 -13.09 11.75
N GLU A 117 11.56 -14.41 11.80
CA GLU A 117 11.15 -15.23 12.95
C GLU A 117 11.99 -14.91 14.20
N ARG A 118 13.29 -14.59 14.06
CA ARG A 118 14.09 -14.10 15.18
C ARG A 118 13.56 -12.76 15.70
N LEU A 119 13.33 -11.78 14.83
CA LEU A 119 12.77 -10.48 15.21
C LEU A 119 11.38 -10.61 15.85
N ARG A 120 10.60 -11.61 15.42
CA ARG A 120 9.31 -11.97 16.04
C ARG A 120 9.46 -12.48 17.47
N ARG A 121 10.34 -13.47 17.69
CA ARG A 121 10.62 -14.02 19.03
C ARG A 121 11.12 -12.95 19.99
N GLU A 122 11.89 -11.99 19.50
CA GLU A 122 12.38 -10.84 20.28
C GLU A 122 11.33 -9.74 20.48
N ARG A 123 10.12 -9.89 19.92
CA ARG A 123 9.02 -8.92 19.97
C ARG A 123 9.37 -7.57 19.31
N VAL A 124 10.36 -7.58 18.42
CA VAL A 124 10.72 -6.43 17.56
C VAL A 124 9.66 -6.27 16.50
N LEU A 125 9.31 -7.37 15.84
CA LEU A 125 8.20 -7.48 14.90
C LEU A 125 7.10 -8.39 15.45
N GLY A 126 5.89 -8.20 14.94
CA GLY A 126 4.73 -9.05 15.18
C GLY A 126 4.06 -9.39 13.86
N THR A 127 3.10 -10.30 13.90
CA THR A 127 2.35 -10.76 12.73
C THR A 127 0.86 -10.57 12.98
N LEU A 128 0.11 -10.11 11.98
CA LEU A 128 -1.36 -10.16 12.05
C LEU A 128 -1.84 -11.62 12.12
N GLU A 129 -2.86 -11.88 12.93
CA GLU A 129 -3.48 -13.22 13.05
C GLU A 129 -4.29 -13.57 11.80
N ARG A 130 -4.85 -12.55 11.13
CA ARG A 130 -5.66 -12.70 9.92
C ARG A 130 -4.81 -12.78 8.66
N ARG A 131 -5.12 -13.79 7.84
CA ARG A 131 -4.57 -14.00 6.51
C ARG A 131 -5.19 -13.00 5.53
N VAL A 132 -4.39 -12.41 4.65
CA VAL A 132 -4.88 -11.65 3.48
C VAL A 132 -4.74 -12.55 2.25
N GLY A 133 -5.85 -13.05 1.71
CA GLY A 133 -5.91 -13.71 0.39
C GLY A 133 -6.34 -15.18 0.41
N GLY A 134 -7.29 -15.51 -0.48
CA GLY A 134 -7.92 -16.82 -0.60
C GLY A 134 -7.05 -17.92 -1.24
N ILE A 135 -7.62 -19.12 -1.17
CA ILE A 135 -7.27 -20.52 -1.55
C ILE A 135 -6.05 -20.83 -2.48
N ARG A 136 -5.35 -19.90 -3.14
CA ARG A 136 -4.35 -20.25 -4.19
C ARG A 136 -2.93 -19.67 -4.06
N ALA A 137 -2.41 -19.41 -2.86
CA ALA A 137 -0.97 -19.14 -2.71
C ALA A 137 -0.36 -19.99 -1.59
N GLY A 138 0.51 -20.93 -1.98
CA GLY A 138 1.26 -21.78 -1.08
C GLY A 138 2.22 -20.98 -0.19
N SER A 139 2.39 -21.47 1.04
CA SER A 139 3.07 -20.84 2.18
C SER A 139 2.40 -19.53 2.65
N ALA A 140 1.75 -19.59 3.80
CA ALA A 140 1.06 -18.44 4.40
C ALA A 140 1.98 -17.20 4.44
N SER A 141 1.62 -16.17 3.67
CA SER A 141 2.34 -14.89 3.68
C SER A 141 1.96 -14.13 4.96
N TYR A 142 2.87 -14.10 5.93
CA TYR A 142 2.69 -13.25 7.11
C TYR A 142 2.66 -11.78 6.70
N VAL A 143 1.76 -11.02 7.33
CA VAL A 143 1.79 -9.56 7.35
C VAL A 143 2.44 -9.13 8.66
N TRP A 144 3.54 -8.40 8.53
CA TRP A 144 4.39 -7.95 9.62
C TRP A 144 4.04 -6.54 10.05
N HIS A 145 4.14 -6.28 11.35
CA HIS A 145 4.02 -4.95 11.94
C HIS A 145 5.06 -4.78 13.06
N VAL A 146 5.32 -3.54 13.47
CA VAL A 146 6.18 -3.25 14.64
C VAL A 146 5.50 -3.75 15.92
N ASP A 147 6.21 -4.53 16.74
CA ASP A 147 5.73 -5.05 18.03
C ASP A 147 6.35 -4.27 19.20
N ALA A 148 6.20 -4.76 20.45
CA ALA A 148 6.33 -3.94 21.65
C ALA A 148 7.76 -3.50 21.91
N VAL A 149 8.72 -4.38 21.61
CA VAL A 149 10.14 -4.07 21.74
C VAL A 149 10.56 -3.16 20.59
N GLY A 150 10.11 -3.41 19.37
CA GLY A 150 10.40 -2.57 18.21
C GLY A 150 9.93 -1.12 18.38
N ASP A 151 8.71 -0.91 18.87
CA ASP A 151 8.19 0.44 19.17
C ASP A 151 9.04 1.17 20.22
N ARG A 152 9.54 0.44 21.24
CA ARG A 152 10.44 1.02 22.24
C ARG A 152 11.80 1.36 21.65
N LEU A 153 12.39 0.48 20.86
CA LEU A 153 13.67 0.71 20.20
C LEU A 153 13.62 1.94 19.30
N LEU A 154 12.54 2.11 18.53
CA LEU A 154 12.33 3.28 17.67
C LEU A 154 12.18 4.57 18.49
N ARG A 155 11.44 4.55 19.60
CA ARG A 155 11.29 5.73 20.46
C ARG A 155 12.56 6.09 21.25
N ASP A 156 13.36 5.08 21.61
CA ASP A 156 14.67 5.31 22.24
C ASP A 156 15.70 5.82 21.22
N ALA A 157 15.47 5.64 19.92
CA ALA A 157 16.29 6.22 18.86
C ALA A 157 15.78 7.63 18.46
N GLU A 158 14.46 7.85 18.54
CA GLU A 158 13.81 9.10 18.18
C GLU A 158 12.85 9.54 19.31
N PRO A 159 13.31 10.36 20.28
CA PRO A 159 12.52 10.71 21.46
C PRO A 159 11.19 11.43 21.17
N ARG A 160 11.06 12.07 20.01
CA ARG A 160 9.84 12.75 19.56
C ARG A 160 8.78 11.77 19.03
N ARG A 161 9.16 10.52 18.75
CA ARG A 161 8.25 9.51 18.22
C ARG A 161 7.22 9.12 19.28
N THR A 162 5.95 9.25 18.94
CA THR A 162 4.86 8.86 19.84
C THR A 162 4.63 7.34 19.80
N ARG A 163 4.11 6.79 20.90
CA ARG A 163 3.80 5.36 21.00
C ARG A 163 2.72 5.00 19.98
N ARG A 164 2.98 3.99 19.16
CA ARG A 164 1.98 3.49 18.20
C ARG A 164 0.83 2.79 18.93
N ARG A 165 -0.40 3.21 18.66
CA ARG A 165 -1.60 2.49 19.13
C ARG A 165 -1.71 1.16 18.38
N ARG A 166 -1.95 0.08 19.12
CA ARG A 166 -2.28 -1.22 18.52
C ARG A 166 -3.77 -1.25 18.21
N TYR A 167 -4.09 -1.54 16.97
CA TYR A 167 -5.44 -1.84 16.53
C TYR A 167 -5.36 -2.88 15.41
N GLU A 168 -6.40 -3.69 15.28
CA GLU A 168 -6.56 -4.59 14.15
C GLU A 168 -7.04 -3.77 12.93
N PRO A 169 -6.30 -3.74 11.81
CA PRO A 169 -6.69 -2.94 10.66
C PRO A 169 -7.95 -3.49 9.97
N SER A 170 -8.73 -2.62 9.34
CA SER A 170 -9.73 -3.08 8.37
C SER A 170 -9.04 -3.74 7.17
N LEU A 171 -9.70 -4.69 6.51
CA LEU A 171 -9.15 -5.35 5.32
C LEU A 171 -8.82 -4.35 4.21
N HIS A 172 -9.67 -3.34 4.04
CA HIS A 172 -9.46 -2.26 3.08
C HIS A 172 -8.19 -1.46 3.39
N PHE A 173 -8.05 -0.96 4.63
CA PHE A 173 -6.87 -0.22 5.05
C PHE A 173 -5.59 -1.05 4.88
N LEU A 174 -5.64 -2.34 5.20
CA LEU A 174 -4.51 -3.23 5.04
C LEU A 174 -4.14 -3.43 3.57
N ARG A 175 -5.10 -3.69 2.68
CA ARG A 175 -4.85 -3.82 1.24
C ARG A 175 -4.24 -2.55 0.66
N HIS A 176 -4.79 -1.40 1.01
CA HIS A 176 -4.28 -0.09 0.60
C HIS A 176 -2.83 0.11 1.04
N THR A 177 -2.56 -0.12 2.32
CA THR A 177 -1.19 -0.04 2.88
C THR A 177 -0.21 -0.93 2.14
N LEU A 178 -0.60 -2.18 1.82
CA LEU A 178 0.27 -3.11 1.10
C LEU A 178 0.49 -2.69 -0.37
N ALA A 179 -0.51 -2.11 -1.04
CA ALA A 179 -0.37 -1.59 -2.40
C ALA A 179 0.55 -0.36 -2.47
N VAL A 180 0.53 0.49 -1.44
CA VAL A 180 1.50 1.58 -1.26
C VAL A 180 2.92 1.03 -1.11
N VAL A 181 3.11 -0.06 -0.37
CA VAL A 181 4.41 -0.74 -0.28
C VAL A 181 4.88 -1.26 -1.64
N ASP A 182 3.98 -1.85 -2.43
CA ASP A 182 4.31 -2.34 -3.78
C ASP A 182 4.72 -1.19 -4.71
N THR A 183 4.08 -0.03 -4.58
CA THR A 183 4.45 1.20 -5.30
C THR A 183 5.86 1.66 -4.94
N HIS A 184 6.22 1.69 -3.65
CA HIS A 184 7.60 1.98 -3.22
C HIS A 184 8.58 0.96 -3.80
N LEU A 185 8.27 -0.34 -3.73
CA LEU A 185 9.14 -1.38 -4.31
C LEU A 185 9.34 -1.22 -5.81
N SER A 186 8.33 -0.76 -6.55
CA SER A 186 8.48 -0.45 -7.97
C SER A 186 9.52 0.65 -8.20
N LEU A 187 9.49 1.74 -7.43
CA LEU A 187 10.52 2.80 -7.50
C LEU A 187 11.91 2.28 -7.12
N LEU A 188 12.00 1.47 -6.05
CA LEU A 188 13.26 0.87 -5.63
C LEU A 188 13.84 -0.07 -6.69
N ARG A 189 13.00 -0.80 -7.43
CA ARG A 189 13.43 -1.65 -8.55
C ARG A 189 14.03 -0.81 -9.67
N LEU A 190 13.40 0.32 -10.05
CA LEU A 190 13.97 1.24 -11.04
C LEU A 190 15.38 1.68 -10.64
N SER A 191 15.58 2.00 -9.35
CA SER A 191 16.87 2.40 -8.84
C SER A 191 17.92 1.30 -8.88
N ARG A 192 17.54 0.07 -8.52
CA ARG A 192 18.44 -1.09 -8.61
C ARG A 192 18.78 -1.48 -10.04
N ASP A 193 17.86 -1.26 -10.96
CA ASP A 193 18.06 -1.48 -12.40
C ASP A 193 18.91 -0.36 -13.03
N GLY A 194 19.30 0.67 -12.27
CA GLY A 194 20.07 1.81 -12.76
C GLY A 194 19.29 2.74 -13.69
N ARG A 195 17.94 2.66 -13.69
CA ARG A 195 17.09 3.50 -14.55
C ARG A 195 16.90 4.92 -14.01
N VAL A 196 16.89 5.06 -12.68
CA VAL A 196 16.85 6.35 -11.98
C VAL A 196 17.67 6.25 -10.70
N GLU A 197 18.13 7.37 -10.15
CA GLU A 197 18.53 7.44 -8.76
C GLU A 197 17.31 7.73 -7.89
N LEU A 198 17.16 7.04 -6.75
CA LEU A 198 16.05 7.27 -5.82
C LEU A 198 16.56 8.03 -4.60
N ILE A 199 16.34 9.34 -4.58
CA ILE A 199 16.89 10.26 -3.58
C ILE A 199 16.09 10.19 -2.27
N GLN A 200 14.76 10.17 -2.37
CA GLN A 200 13.86 10.21 -1.22
C GLN A 200 12.59 9.43 -1.51
N VAL A 201 12.10 8.67 -0.53
CA VAL A 201 10.73 8.13 -0.53
C VAL A 201 10.15 8.18 0.88
N ASP A 202 9.06 8.91 1.03
CA ASP A 202 8.31 9.03 2.28
C ASP A 202 6.90 8.47 2.11
N ALA A 203 6.50 7.58 3.03
CA ALA A 203 5.13 7.09 3.15
C ALA A 203 4.37 7.81 4.28
N GLU A 204 3.05 7.66 4.33
CA GLU A 204 2.26 8.30 5.38
C GLU A 204 2.63 7.84 6.81
N PRO A 205 2.85 8.77 7.76
CA PRO A 205 2.48 10.19 7.69
C PRO A 205 3.64 11.14 7.33
N ALA A 206 4.82 10.62 7.00
CA ALA A 206 6.02 11.43 6.78
C ALA A 206 5.91 12.32 5.54
N CYS A 207 5.18 11.88 4.52
CA CYS A 207 4.91 12.66 3.32
C CYS A 207 3.81 13.73 3.48
N HIS A 208 3.08 13.78 4.60
CA HIS A 208 2.02 14.78 4.78
C HIS A 208 2.57 16.21 4.74
N ARG A 209 1.84 17.13 4.12
CA ARG A 209 2.20 18.55 4.01
C ARG A 209 1.21 19.43 4.76
N ARG A 210 1.71 20.45 5.47
CA ARG A 210 0.89 21.41 6.19
C ARG A 210 0.98 22.78 5.54
N TYR A 211 -0.15 23.45 5.36
CA TYR A 211 -0.22 24.77 4.73
C TYR A 211 -1.36 25.61 5.33
N PRO A 212 -1.29 26.95 5.23
CA PRO A 212 -2.36 27.82 5.68
C PRO A 212 -3.57 27.69 4.76
N GLY A 213 -4.75 27.45 5.34
CA GLY A 213 -6.02 27.54 4.64
C GLY A 213 -6.55 28.98 4.59
N LEU A 214 -7.53 29.21 3.72
CA LEU A 214 -8.13 30.54 3.48
C LEU A 214 -8.70 31.21 4.75
N GLY A 215 -9.12 30.42 5.75
CA GLY A 215 -9.64 30.90 7.03
C GLY A 215 -8.61 31.04 8.15
N GLY A 216 -7.30 31.00 7.84
CA GLY A 216 -6.22 31.10 8.83
C GLY A 216 -5.92 29.82 9.62
N GLY A 217 -6.70 28.75 9.42
CA GLY A 217 -6.43 27.43 10.00
C GLY A 217 -5.37 26.65 9.21
N THR A 218 -4.68 25.71 9.85
CA THR A 218 -3.73 24.81 9.18
C THR A 218 -4.44 23.63 8.53
N ILE A 219 -4.28 23.46 7.21
CA ILE A 219 -4.73 22.28 6.46
C ILE A 219 -3.57 21.29 6.36
N THR A 220 -3.88 19.99 6.31
CA THR A 220 -2.89 18.94 6.04
C THR A 220 -3.26 18.18 4.77
N LEU A 221 -2.45 18.31 3.72
CA LEU A 221 -2.49 17.43 2.56
C LEU A 221 -1.86 16.09 2.94
N LYS A 222 -2.56 15.01 2.63
CA LYS A 222 -2.13 13.63 2.92
C LYS A 222 -2.03 12.85 1.61
N SER A 223 -0.83 12.74 1.08
CA SER A 223 -0.51 11.86 -0.06
C SER A 223 -0.16 10.47 0.45
N ASP A 224 -0.44 9.40 -0.30
CA ASP A 224 0.01 8.06 0.09
C ASP A 224 1.56 7.94 0.12
N LEU A 225 2.23 8.49 -0.90
CA LEU A 225 3.69 8.54 -1.03
C LEU A 225 4.16 9.89 -1.57
N PHE A 226 5.36 10.26 -1.16
CA PHE A 226 6.17 11.29 -1.80
C PHE A 226 7.51 10.68 -2.23
N ALA A 227 7.97 10.97 -3.44
CA ALA A 227 9.24 10.48 -3.94
C ALA A 227 10.03 11.57 -4.68
N VAL A 228 11.36 11.47 -4.64
CA VAL A 228 12.28 12.28 -5.47
C VAL A 228 13.19 11.32 -6.21
N THR A 229 13.29 11.50 -7.53
CA THR A 229 14.11 10.68 -8.42
C THR A 229 14.99 11.54 -9.30
N VAL A 230 16.16 11.04 -9.66
CA VAL A 230 17.02 11.67 -10.68
C VAL A 230 17.11 10.76 -11.90
N SER A 231 16.84 11.31 -13.08
CA SER A 231 17.03 10.66 -14.38
C SER A 231 17.88 11.54 -15.27
N GLY A 232 19.14 11.12 -15.51
CA GLY A 232 20.11 11.97 -16.19
C GLY A 232 20.43 13.23 -15.38
N GLU A 233 20.17 14.40 -15.95
CA GLU A 233 20.40 15.71 -15.30
C GLU A 233 19.14 16.29 -14.61
N PHE A 234 18.02 15.57 -14.66
CA PHE A 234 16.74 16.06 -14.14
C PHE A 234 16.41 15.42 -12.80
N GLU A 235 16.08 16.25 -11.82
CA GLU A 235 15.47 15.84 -10.55
C GLU A 235 13.95 16.07 -10.63
N ASP A 236 13.20 14.99 -10.45
CA ASP A 236 11.74 15.01 -10.46
C ASP A 236 11.19 14.67 -9.07
N SER A 237 10.15 15.40 -8.68
CA SER A 237 9.40 15.13 -7.44
C SER A 237 8.00 14.65 -7.76
N TRP A 238 7.51 13.69 -6.98
CA TRP A 238 6.24 13.00 -7.19
C TRP A 238 5.42 12.94 -5.90
N PHE A 239 4.17 13.37 -5.95
CA PHE A 239 3.14 12.89 -5.03
C PHE A 239 2.44 11.71 -5.71
N ILE A 240 2.30 10.58 -5.01
CA ILE A 240 1.69 9.37 -5.57
C ILE A 240 0.50 8.96 -4.69
N GLU A 241 -0.63 8.74 -5.33
CA GLU A 241 -1.88 8.24 -4.75
C GLU A 241 -2.23 6.87 -5.33
N VAL A 242 -2.58 5.91 -4.47
CA VAL A 242 -2.90 4.54 -4.85
C VAL A 242 -4.41 4.31 -4.73
N ASP A 243 -5.12 4.13 -5.84
CA ASP A 243 -6.56 3.85 -5.82
C ASP A 243 -6.86 2.37 -6.05
N LEU A 244 -7.44 1.74 -5.03
CA LEU A 244 -7.96 0.36 -5.09
C LEU A 244 -9.46 0.30 -5.42
N ALA A 245 -9.99 1.30 -6.14
CA ALA A 245 -11.39 1.44 -6.52
C ALA A 245 -12.39 1.45 -5.35
N THR A 246 -11.96 1.96 -4.19
CA THR A 246 -12.77 1.95 -2.96
C THR A 246 -13.46 3.27 -2.68
N GLU A 247 -12.97 4.35 -3.27
CA GLU A 247 -13.56 5.68 -3.14
C GLU A 247 -14.43 6.02 -4.36
N SER A 248 -15.35 6.96 -4.20
CA SER A 248 -16.17 7.44 -5.33
C SER A 248 -15.36 8.42 -6.20
N LEU A 249 -15.69 8.53 -7.49
CA LEU A 249 -15.05 9.50 -8.38
C LEU A 249 -15.08 10.95 -7.82
N PRO A 250 -16.18 11.45 -7.23
CA PRO A 250 -16.16 12.77 -6.58
C PRO A 250 -15.14 12.91 -5.45
N ARG A 251 -14.80 11.84 -4.72
CA ARG A 251 -13.73 11.89 -3.70
C ARG A 251 -12.36 12.05 -4.33
N LEU A 252 -12.08 11.34 -5.43
CA LEU A 252 -10.83 11.48 -6.17
C LEU A 252 -10.67 12.90 -6.74
N VAL A 253 -11.76 13.47 -7.28
CA VAL A 253 -11.76 14.87 -7.77
C VAL A 253 -11.55 15.85 -6.62
N ALA A 254 -12.23 15.67 -5.49
CA ALA A 254 -12.02 16.50 -4.29
C ALA A 254 -10.55 16.41 -3.81
N LYS A 255 -9.93 15.23 -3.90
CA LYS A 255 -8.51 15.05 -3.59
C LYS A 255 -7.61 15.82 -4.56
N CYS A 256 -7.92 15.81 -5.86
CA CYS A 256 -7.22 16.65 -6.83
C CYS A 256 -7.33 18.14 -6.47
N GLN A 257 -8.52 18.59 -6.05
CA GLN A 257 -8.73 19.97 -5.60
C GLN A 257 -7.94 20.29 -4.32
N GLU A 258 -7.73 19.34 -3.40
CA GLU A 258 -6.81 19.51 -2.26
C GLU A 258 -5.36 19.76 -2.70
N TYR A 259 -4.89 19.02 -3.71
CA TYR A 259 -3.55 19.24 -4.28
C TYR A 259 -3.43 20.61 -4.94
N GLU A 260 -4.43 21.04 -5.70
CA GLU A 260 -4.41 22.35 -6.35
C GLU A 260 -4.47 23.49 -5.31
N ALA A 261 -5.27 23.34 -4.24
CA ALA A 261 -5.28 24.28 -3.12
C ALA A 261 -3.91 24.35 -2.44
N TYR A 262 -3.25 23.20 -2.26
CA TYR A 262 -1.90 23.15 -1.72
C TYR A 262 -0.88 23.82 -2.65
N ARG A 263 -0.92 23.54 -3.96
CA ARG A 263 -0.07 24.18 -4.96
C ARG A 263 -0.23 25.69 -4.94
N ARG A 264 -1.46 26.19 -4.95
CA ARG A 264 -1.75 27.64 -4.88
C ARG A 264 -1.26 28.31 -3.60
N SER A 265 -1.03 27.55 -2.52
CA SER A 265 -0.44 28.10 -1.29
C SER A 265 1.03 28.50 -1.45
N GLY A 266 1.72 27.98 -2.47
CA GLY A 266 3.14 28.23 -2.73
C GLY A 266 4.10 27.61 -1.70
N VAL A 267 3.59 26.88 -0.70
CA VAL A 267 4.41 26.34 0.39
C VAL A 267 5.41 25.28 -0.09
N GLU A 268 5.01 24.38 -1.00
CA GLU A 268 5.92 23.35 -1.52
C GLU A 268 7.00 23.98 -2.42
N GLU A 269 6.63 24.89 -3.32
CA GLU A 269 7.56 25.57 -4.24
C GLU A 269 8.56 26.43 -3.46
N ALA A 270 8.13 27.13 -2.41
CA ALA A 270 9.03 27.88 -1.54
C ALA A 270 10.02 26.97 -0.78
N ALA A 271 9.63 25.73 -0.49
CA ALA A 271 10.46 24.78 0.24
C ALA A 271 11.37 23.93 -0.65
N ARG A 272 10.96 23.63 -1.89
CA ARG A 272 11.61 22.67 -2.80
C ARG A 272 11.91 23.19 -4.20
N GLY A 273 11.58 24.43 -4.50
CA GLY A 273 11.80 25.07 -5.80
C GLY A 273 10.73 24.78 -6.86
N VAL A 274 10.13 23.58 -6.84
CA VAL A 274 9.08 23.17 -7.78
C VAL A 274 7.96 22.40 -7.08
N PHE A 275 6.77 22.41 -7.68
CA PHE A 275 5.67 21.59 -7.21
C PHE A 275 5.73 20.18 -7.84
N PRO A 276 5.64 19.10 -7.04
CA PRO A 276 5.67 17.71 -7.53
C PRO A 276 4.50 17.36 -8.46
N ILE A 277 4.74 16.51 -9.48
CA ILE A 277 3.65 15.90 -10.26
C ILE A 277 2.81 14.99 -9.38
N VAL A 278 1.49 15.01 -9.56
CA VAL A 278 0.55 14.16 -8.83
C VAL A 278 0.20 12.94 -9.68
N VAL A 279 0.66 11.77 -9.25
CA VAL A 279 0.46 10.49 -9.93
C VAL A 279 -0.64 9.70 -9.24
N TRP A 280 -1.70 9.36 -9.97
CA TRP A 280 -2.70 8.39 -9.54
C TRP A 280 -2.40 7.03 -10.16
N THR A 281 -2.13 6.03 -9.33
CA THR A 281 -2.06 4.63 -9.78
C THR A 281 -3.41 3.97 -9.56
N ILE A 282 -4.10 3.60 -10.64
CA ILE A 282 -5.45 3.01 -10.61
C ILE A 282 -5.44 1.77 -11.49
N GLU A 283 -5.91 0.62 -11.01
CA GLU A 283 -5.91 -0.62 -11.81
C GLU A 283 -6.94 -0.62 -12.96
N THR A 284 -8.13 -0.03 -12.75
CA THR A 284 -9.24 -0.10 -13.69
C THR A 284 -9.15 0.99 -14.77
N GLU A 285 -9.05 0.62 -16.05
CA GLU A 285 -8.98 1.57 -17.19
C GLU A 285 -10.14 2.55 -17.21
N ARG A 286 -11.38 2.06 -17.19
CA ARG A 286 -12.57 2.91 -17.18
C ARG A 286 -12.55 3.97 -16.06
N ARG A 287 -11.93 3.64 -14.92
CA ARG A 287 -11.81 4.56 -13.79
C ARG A 287 -10.69 5.59 -14.01
N ARG A 288 -9.58 5.21 -14.65
CA ARG A 288 -8.55 6.16 -15.12
C ARG A 288 -9.14 7.16 -16.10
N GLU A 289 -9.83 6.69 -17.12
CA GLU A 289 -10.51 7.53 -18.12
C GLU A 289 -11.52 8.48 -17.46
N ALA A 290 -12.33 7.98 -16.52
CA ALA A 290 -13.30 8.81 -15.81
C ALA A 290 -12.63 9.90 -14.95
N LEU A 291 -11.51 9.60 -14.28
CA LEU A 291 -10.76 10.60 -13.52
C LEU A 291 -10.10 11.62 -14.45
N LEU A 292 -9.47 11.19 -15.54
CA LEU A 292 -8.87 12.08 -16.54
C LEU A 292 -9.91 13.02 -17.14
N ALA A 293 -11.08 12.51 -17.52
CA ALA A 293 -12.17 13.32 -18.03
C ALA A 293 -12.65 14.35 -17.00
N ALA A 294 -12.82 13.93 -15.73
CA ALA A 294 -13.24 14.82 -14.66
C ALA A 294 -12.21 15.95 -14.41
N ILE A 295 -10.92 15.61 -14.37
CA ILE A 295 -9.83 16.60 -14.23
C ILE A 295 -9.85 17.59 -15.40
N ALA A 296 -9.97 17.10 -16.64
CA ALA A 296 -9.97 17.96 -17.83
C ALA A 296 -11.17 18.93 -17.89
N THR A 297 -12.31 18.55 -17.31
CA THR A 297 -13.53 19.39 -17.29
C THR A 297 -13.60 20.36 -16.12
N ASP A 298 -12.82 20.16 -15.05
CA ASP A 298 -12.82 21.06 -13.90
C ASP A 298 -11.88 22.25 -14.17
N ALA A 299 -12.46 23.43 -14.38
CA ALA A 299 -11.72 24.66 -14.66
C ALA A 299 -10.76 25.10 -13.53
N ASN A 300 -10.89 24.52 -12.33
CA ASN A 300 -9.96 24.79 -11.24
C ASN A 300 -8.73 23.88 -11.27
N LEU A 301 -8.75 22.78 -12.02
CA LEU A 301 -7.67 21.81 -12.04
C LEU A 301 -6.74 22.02 -13.23
N ARG A 302 -5.44 21.93 -12.95
CA ARG A 302 -4.38 21.98 -13.96
C ARG A 302 -4.10 20.57 -14.47
N SER A 303 -4.60 20.22 -15.64
CA SER A 303 -4.44 18.86 -16.19
C SER A 303 -2.98 18.42 -16.34
N ASP A 304 -2.06 19.36 -16.59
CA ASP A 304 -0.61 19.12 -16.71
C ASP A 304 0.03 18.66 -15.40
N LEU A 305 -0.58 18.95 -14.26
CA LEU A 305 -0.11 18.54 -12.92
C LEU A 305 -0.34 17.04 -12.64
N TYR A 306 -1.28 16.40 -13.34
CA TYR A 306 -1.71 15.04 -13.02
C TYR A 306 -1.22 14.02 -14.04
N ARG A 307 -0.90 12.82 -13.55
CA ARG A 307 -0.69 11.62 -14.37
C ARG A 307 -1.57 10.52 -13.79
N VAL A 308 -2.48 9.98 -14.59
CA VAL A 308 -3.39 8.90 -14.15
C VAL A 308 -3.02 7.64 -14.93
N ILE A 309 -2.44 6.67 -14.25
CA ILE A 309 -1.75 5.53 -14.87
C ILE A 309 -2.15 4.20 -14.22
N ALA A 310 -1.92 3.10 -14.93
CA ALA A 310 -1.91 1.78 -14.34
C ALA A 310 -0.64 1.57 -13.48
N PRO A 311 -0.68 0.73 -12.44
CA PRO A 311 0.48 0.52 -11.57
C PRO A 311 1.76 0.05 -12.30
N ASP A 312 1.63 -0.73 -13.37
CA ASP A 312 2.74 -1.24 -14.18
C ASP A 312 3.38 -0.16 -15.09
N GLN A 313 2.68 0.94 -15.34
CA GLN A 313 3.17 2.08 -16.12
C GLN A 313 4.05 3.04 -15.30
N LEU A 314 4.06 2.93 -13.96
CA LEU A 314 4.83 3.82 -13.08
C LEU A 314 6.31 3.83 -13.43
N GLY A 315 6.86 2.67 -13.77
CA GLY A 315 8.27 2.54 -14.15
C GLY A 315 8.63 3.34 -15.41
N ALA A 316 7.76 3.29 -16.42
CA ALA A 316 7.96 4.04 -17.65
C ALA A 316 7.83 5.55 -17.42
N LEU A 317 6.83 5.98 -16.64
CA LEU A 317 6.63 7.38 -16.29
C LEU A 317 7.85 7.96 -15.57
N VAL A 318 8.30 7.32 -14.48
CA VAL A 318 9.38 7.83 -13.65
C VAL A 318 10.73 7.81 -14.39
N SER A 319 10.96 6.82 -15.25
CA SER A 319 12.20 6.79 -16.07
C SER A 319 12.19 7.85 -17.18
N GLY A 320 11.00 8.24 -17.68
CA GLY A 320 10.83 9.27 -18.71
C GLY A 320 10.83 10.71 -18.19
N GLY A 321 10.75 10.90 -16.87
CA GLY A 321 10.74 12.20 -16.21
C GLY A 321 9.37 12.89 -16.17
N ALA A 322 9.27 14.01 -15.45
CA ALA A 322 8.00 14.72 -15.19
C ALA A 322 7.45 15.54 -16.38
N SER A 323 7.98 15.35 -17.59
CA SER A 323 7.62 16.12 -18.80
C SER A 323 6.21 15.85 -19.33
#